data_AF-A0A9X3W4L7-F1
#
_entry.id   AF-A0A9X3W4L7-F1
#
_cell.length_a   1.000
_cell.length_b   1.000
_cell.length_c   1.000
_cell.angle_alpha   90.00
_cell.angle_beta   90.00
_cell.angle_gamma   90.00
#
_symmetry.space_group_name_H-M   'P 1'
#
loop_
_entity.id
_entity.type
_entity.pdbx_description
1 polymer ?
#
loop_
_entity_poly.entity_id
_entity_poly.type
_entity_poly.pdbx_seq_one_letter_code
_entity_poly.pdbx_strand_id
1 'polypeptide(L)'
;MKINFDQELKVDNQADINLYGKQVHVILNDEFRQKLTASRLKIDAVYAKFDDPAYTKKVSEKPYQEQQKIADQLMDKTHKIVISTVDNLLGQGIGEYLYKHFNGSTEAVSAVLGLLEDYANESVTNLKEQKKKAKLAKFKNHH
;
A
#
# COMPACT_ATOMS: atom_id res chain seq x y z
N MET A 1 24.45 34.66 -12.31
CA MET A 1 24.27 33.22 -12.54
C MET A 1 22.92 32.81 -11.96
N LYS A 2 21.97 32.33 -12.78
CA LYS A 2 20.69 31.78 -12.29
C LYS A 2 20.84 30.27 -12.25
N ILE A 3 20.74 29.68 -11.06
CA ILE A 3 20.65 28.23 -10.89
C ILE A 3 19.17 27.87 -10.99
N ASN A 4 18.81 26.99 -11.94
CA ASN A 4 17.45 26.48 -12.10
C ASN A 4 17.41 25.03 -11.58
N PHE A 5 16.81 24.83 -10.42
CA PHE A 5 16.67 23.51 -9.79
C PHE A 5 15.48 22.71 -10.35
N ASP A 6 14.56 23.33 -11.08
CA ASP A 6 13.32 22.70 -11.56
C ASP A 6 13.61 21.55 -12.54
N GLN A 7 14.69 21.66 -13.32
CA GLN A 7 15.11 20.61 -14.25
C GLN A 7 15.93 19.50 -13.58
N GLU A 8 16.62 19.77 -12.47
CA GLU A 8 17.50 18.80 -11.80
C GLU A 8 16.80 18.00 -10.68
N LEU A 9 15.72 18.53 -10.12
CA LEU A 9 14.99 17.92 -8.99
C LEU A 9 13.64 17.29 -9.37
N LYS A 10 13.34 17.10 -10.66
CA LYS A 10 12.07 16.45 -11.06
C LYS A 10 12.00 15.02 -10.49
N VAL A 11 11.16 14.83 -9.48
CA VAL A 11 10.80 13.52 -8.94
C VAL A 11 9.53 13.09 -9.64
N ASP A 12 9.63 12.08 -10.50
CA ASP A 12 8.46 11.50 -11.18
C ASP A 12 7.80 10.49 -10.23
N ASN A 13 6.96 10.99 -9.32
CA ASN A 13 6.26 10.21 -8.31
C ASN A 13 4.74 10.25 -8.51
N GLN A 14 4.27 10.57 -9.71
CA GLN A 14 2.84 10.61 -10.00
C GLN A 14 2.51 9.51 -11.00
N ALA A 15 1.34 8.89 -10.85
CA ALA A 15 0.87 7.85 -11.74
C ALA A 15 -0.64 7.96 -11.95
N ASP A 16 -1.07 7.88 -13.21
CA ASP A 16 -2.46 7.66 -13.56
C ASP A 16 -2.70 6.17 -13.75
N ILE A 17 -3.58 5.60 -12.94
CA ILE A 17 -3.84 4.15 -12.89
C ILE A 17 -5.27 3.90 -13.30
N ASN A 18 -5.49 2.89 -14.15
CA ASN A 18 -6.82 2.39 -14.47
C ASN A 18 -7.14 1.17 -13.59
N LEU A 19 -8.02 1.38 -12.61
CA LEU A 19 -8.54 0.33 -11.74
C LEU A 19 -9.90 -0.12 -12.27
N TYR A 20 -9.88 -1.13 -13.14
CA TYR A 20 -11.08 -1.80 -13.65
C TYR A 20 -12.11 -0.86 -14.32
N GLY A 21 -11.62 0.19 -14.98
CA GLY A 21 -12.44 1.21 -15.64
C GLY A 21 -12.58 2.50 -14.85
N LYS A 22 -12.06 2.57 -13.61
CA LYS A 22 -11.89 3.84 -12.88
C LYS A 22 -10.48 4.36 -13.05
N GLN A 23 -10.36 5.57 -13.62
CA GLN A 23 -9.09 6.29 -13.63
C GLN A 23 -8.88 6.97 -12.27
N VAL A 24 -7.71 6.78 -11.69
CA VAL A 24 -7.28 7.39 -10.44
C VAL A 24 -5.87 7.94 -10.59
N HIS A 25 -5.67 9.13 -10.05
CA HIS A 25 -4.37 9.78 -9.99
C HIS A 25 -3.75 9.53 -8.61
N VAL A 26 -2.52 9.07 -8.58
CA VAL A 26 -1.82 8.71 -7.33
C VAL A 26 -0.50 9.44 -7.24
N ILE A 27 -0.19 9.95 -6.05
CA ILE A 27 1.09 10.57 -5.72
C ILE A 27 1.87 9.62 -4.80
N LEU A 28 2.90 8.98 -5.32
CA LEU A 28 3.77 7.98 -4.69
C LEU A 28 4.89 8.64 -3.85
N ASN A 29 4.52 9.59 -2.99
CA ASN A 29 5.44 10.32 -2.11
C ASN A 29 5.63 9.60 -0.75
N ASP A 30 6.34 10.24 0.18
CA ASP A 30 6.57 9.68 1.52
C ASP A 30 5.26 9.53 2.32
N GLU A 31 4.29 10.43 2.13
CA GLU A 31 2.97 10.34 2.78
C GLU A 31 2.21 9.09 2.32
N PHE A 32 2.26 8.77 1.02
CA PHE A 32 1.72 7.53 0.48
C PHE A 32 2.34 6.30 1.15
N ARG A 33 3.67 6.27 1.29
CA ARG A 33 4.38 5.17 1.96
C ARG A 33 4.03 5.07 3.44
N GLN A 34 3.93 6.20 4.13
CA GLN A 34 3.52 6.24 5.53
C GLN A 34 2.11 5.68 5.73
N LYS A 35 1.16 6.04 4.87
CA LYS A 35 -0.21 5.53 4.91
C LYS A 35 -0.27 4.02 4.69
N LEU A 36 0.48 3.49 3.71
CA LEU A 36 0.60 2.05 3.49
C LEU A 36 1.17 1.32 4.70
N THR A 37 2.31 1.78 5.23
CA THR A 37 2.94 1.19 6.41
C THR A 37 2.02 1.23 7.62
N ALA A 38 1.34 2.35 7.85
CA ALA A 38 0.37 2.48 8.94
C ALA A 38 -0.80 1.51 8.80
N SER A 39 -1.28 1.24 7.58
CA SER A 39 -2.30 0.23 7.32
C SER A 39 -1.82 -1.17 7.71
N ARG A 40 -0.60 -1.55 7.31
CA ARG A 40 -0.02 -2.86 7.66
C ARG A 40 0.08 -3.03 9.16
N LEU A 41 0.64 -2.04 9.86
CA LEU A 41 0.74 -2.08 11.32
C LEU A 41 -0.64 -2.21 11.99
N LYS A 42 -1.68 -1.59 11.44
CA LYS A 42 -3.06 -1.76 11.95
C LYS A 42 -3.57 -3.18 11.72
N ILE A 43 -3.30 -3.79 10.56
CA ILE A 43 -3.68 -5.18 10.26
C ILE A 43 -2.93 -6.13 11.19
N ASP A 44 -1.61 -5.96 11.34
CA ASP A 44 -0.79 -6.78 12.24
C ASP A 44 -1.31 -6.69 13.68
N ALA A 45 -1.66 -5.49 14.13
CA ALA A 45 -2.23 -5.28 15.46
C ALA A 45 -3.60 -5.97 15.67
N VAL A 46 -4.38 -6.21 14.59
CA VAL A 46 -5.63 -7.00 14.67
C VAL A 46 -5.32 -8.45 15.02
N TYR A 47 -4.25 -9.02 14.46
CA TYR A 47 -3.87 -10.42 14.64
C TYR A 47 -2.86 -10.68 15.75
N ALA A 48 -2.19 -9.66 16.28
CA ALA A 48 -1.07 -9.78 17.23
C ALA A 48 -1.33 -10.69 18.46
N LYS A 49 -2.59 -10.81 18.91
CA LYS A 49 -2.92 -11.72 20.02
C LYS A 49 -2.76 -13.20 19.67
N PHE A 50 -2.90 -13.57 18.40
CA PHE A 50 -2.77 -14.94 17.93
C PHE A 50 -1.31 -15.41 17.81
N ASP A 51 -0.35 -14.47 17.88
CA ASP A 51 1.07 -14.80 17.99
C ASP A 51 1.41 -15.36 19.38
N ASP A 52 0.55 -15.17 20.39
CA ASP A 52 0.66 -15.78 21.72
C ASP A 52 0.02 -17.20 21.71
N PRO A 53 0.82 -18.28 21.88
CA PRO A 53 0.29 -19.65 21.93
C PRO A 53 -0.74 -19.87 23.05
N ALA A 54 -0.61 -19.16 24.17
CA ALA A 54 -1.55 -19.29 25.29
C ALA A 54 -2.92 -18.73 24.93
N TYR A 55 -2.96 -17.59 24.23
CA TYR A 55 -4.21 -17.02 23.71
C TYR A 55 -4.84 -17.94 22.67
N THR A 56 -4.06 -18.43 21.71
CA THR A 56 -4.56 -19.34 20.66
C THR A 56 -5.14 -20.63 21.24
N LYS A 57 -4.48 -21.23 22.23
CA LYS A 57 -5.03 -22.39 22.97
C LYS A 57 -6.34 -22.04 23.67
N LYS A 58 -6.40 -20.91 24.37
CA LYS A 58 -7.62 -20.44 25.04
C LYS A 58 -8.78 -20.23 24.07
N VAL A 59 -8.52 -19.74 22.86
CA VAL A 59 -9.54 -19.60 21.82
C VAL A 59 -10.01 -20.98 21.33
N SER A 60 -9.10 -21.92 21.10
CA SER A 60 -9.47 -23.28 20.63
C SER A 60 -10.33 -24.08 21.62
N GLU A 61 -10.24 -23.77 22.91
CA GLU A 61 -11.03 -24.41 23.96
C GLU A 61 -12.46 -23.84 24.06
N LYS A 62 -12.77 -22.73 23.36
CA LYS A 62 -14.10 -22.14 23.33
C LYS A 62 -15.09 -22.93 22.46
N PRO A 63 -16.40 -22.82 22.71
CA PRO A 63 -17.40 -23.32 21.77
C PRO A 63 -17.22 -22.73 20.36
N TYR A 64 -17.53 -23.50 19.32
CA TYR A 64 -17.39 -23.08 17.92
C TYR A 64 -18.02 -21.71 17.62
N GLN A 65 -19.22 -21.44 18.15
CA GLN A 65 -19.90 -20.15 17.95
C GLN A 65 -19.11 -18.96 18.49
N GLU A 66 -18.34 -19.12 19.56
CA GLU A 66 -17.47 -18.06 20.08
C GLU A 66 -16.22 -17.90 19.23
N GLN A 67 -15.65 -19.01 18.75
CA GLN A 67 -14.50 -18.96 17.82
C GLN A 67 -14.89 -18.26 16.52
N GLN A 68 -16.06 -18.60 15.96
CA GLN A 68 -16.60 -17.96 14.77
C GLN A 68 -16.78 -16.44 14.97
N LYS A 69 -17.38 -16.02 16.09
CA LYS A 69 -17.51 -14.58 16.40
C LYS A 69 -16.17 -13.85 16.46
N ILE A 70 -15.14 -14.49 16.99
CA ILE A 70 -13.79 -13.92 17.02
C ILE A 70 -13.26 -13.79 15.59
N ALA A 71 -13.37 -14.84 14.77
CA ALA A 71 -12.95 -14.81 13.37
C ALA A 71 -13.68 -13.71 12.57
N ASP A 72 -15.00 -13.60 12.71
CA ASP A 72 -15.82 -12.58 12.05
C ASP A 72 -15.39 -11.16 12.44
N GLN A 73 -15.09 -10.93 13.73
CA GLN A 73 -14.61 -9.64 14.22
C GLN A 73 -13.24 -9.27 13.68
N LEU A 74 -12.33 -10.23 13.51
CA LEU A 74 -11.03 -9.99 12.91
C LEU A 74 -11.20 -9.62 11.44
N MET A 75 -12.02 -10.37 10.70
CA MET A 75 -12.28 -10.15 9.29
C MET A 75 -12.92 -8.77 9.04
N ASP A 76 -13.90 -8.38 9.84
CA ASP A 76 -14.56 -7.06 9.75
C ASP A 76 -13.58 -5.91 10.02
N LYS A 77 -12.68 -6.05 11.02
CA LYS A 77 -11.65 -5.04 11.29
C LYS A 77 -10.66 -4.91 10.14
N THR A 78 -10.15 -6.04 9.65
CA THR A 78 -9.21 -6.07 8.51
C THR A 78 -9.87 -5.47 7.27
N HIS A 79 -11.11 -5.83 6.97
CA HIS A 79 -11.90 -5.25 5.89
C HIS A 79 -11.98 -3.72 6.00
N LYS A 80 -12.42 -3.19 7.14
CA LYS A 80 -12.51 -1.73 7.36
C LYS A 80 -11.17 -1.02 7.17
N ILE A 81 -10.08 -1.61 7.65
CA ILE A 81 -8.73 -1.04 7.50
C ILE A 81 -8.33 -1.00 6.02
N VAL A 82 -8.52 -2.10 5.29
CA VAL A 82 -8.15 -2.19 3.88
C VAL A 82 -8.97 -1.21 3.03
N ILE A 83 -10.30 -1.19 3.19
CA ILE A 83 -11.18 -0.29 2.43
C ILE A 83 -10.83 1.17 2.69
N SER A 84 -10.70 1.56 3.96
CA SER A 84 -10.36 2.95 4.31
C SER A 84 -8.96 3.34 3.82
N THR A 85 -8.01 2.41 3.80
CA THR A 85 -6.66 2.67 3.27
C THR A 85 -6.70 2.92 1.78
N VAL A 86 -7.42 2.08 1.02
CA VAL A 86 -7.62 2.33 -0.42
C VAL A 86 -8.29 3.67 -0.65
N ASP A 87 -9.36 3.99 0.09
CA ASP A 87 -10.07 5.25 -0.07
C ASP A 87 -9.18 6.48 0.21
N ASN A 88 -8.32 6.38 1.23
CA ASN A 88 -7.38 7.45 1.59
C ASN A 88 -6.26 7.65 0.57
N LEU A 89 -5.94 6.61 -0.22
CA LEU A 89 -4.85 6.65 -1.21
C LEU A 89 -5.35 6.96 -2.62
N LEU A 90 -6.53 6.44 -2.98
CA LEU A 90 -7.02 6.42 -4.37
C LEU A 90 -8.30 7.25 -4.55
N GLY A 91 -8.91 7.71 -3.46
CA GLY A 91 -10.14 8.51 -3.46
C GLY A 91 -11.31 7.77 -2.83
N GLN A 92 -12.24 8.55 -2.26
CA GLN A 92 -13.37 8.03 -1.50
C GLN A 92 -14.25 7.07 -2.32
N GLY A 93 -14.59 5.93 -1.75
CA GLY A 93 -15.45 4.90 -2.36
C GLY A 93 -14.75 3.97 -3.35
N ILE A 94 -13.45 4.14 -3.61
CA ILE A 94 -12.68 3.22 -4.47
C ILE A 94 -12.50 1.86 -3.80
N GLY A 95 -12.26 1.82 -2.49
CA GLY A 95 -12.13 0.58 -1.74
C GLY A 95 -13.38 -0.28 -1.83
N GLU A 96 -14.55 0.32 -1.58
CA GLU A 96 -15.84 -0.39 -1.67
C GLU A 96 -16.18 -0.81 -3.11
N TYR A 97 -15.80 0.02 -4.09
CA TYR A 97 -15.92 -0.32 -5.50
C TYR A 97 -15.09 -1.57 -5.85
N LEU A 98 -13.82 -1.61 -5.44
CA LEU A 98 -12.95 -2.76 -5.66
C LEU A 98 -13.45 -4.00 -4.92
N TYR A 99 -13.93 -3.83 -3.68
CA TYR A 99 -14.49 -4.93 -2.90
C TYR A 99 -15.66 -5.60 -3.62
N LYS A 100 -16.59 -4.81 -4.15
CA LYS A 100 -17.71 -5.32 -4.97
C LYS A 100 -17.23 -5.92 -6.28
N HIS A 101 -16.26 -5.29 -6.95
CA HIS A 101 -15.68 -5.82 -8.18
C HIS A 101 -15.04 -7.21 -7.97
N PHE A 102 -14.39 -7.42 -6.83
CA PHE A 102 -13.79 -8.69 -6.43
C PHE A 102 -14.74 -9.62 -5.66
N ASN A 103 -16.06 -9.45 -5.82
CA ASN A 103 -17.09 -10.30 -5.20
C ASN A 103 -16.95 -10.45 -3.68
N GLY A 104 -16.58 -9.38 -2.99
CA GLY A 104 -16.47 -9.34 -1.53
C GLY A 104 -15.14 -9.87 -0.98
N SER A 105 -14.07 -9.87 -1.79
CA SER A 105 -12.74 -10.29 -1.35
C SER A 105 -11.91 -9.12 -0.81
N THR A 106 -11.80 -9.01 0.52
CA THR A 106 -10.88 -8.06 1.18
C THR A 106 -9.42 -8.33 0.80
N GLU A 107 -9.05 -9.60 0.63
CA GLU A 107 -7.69 -10.01 0.25
C GLU A 107 -7.31 -9.46 -1.14
N ALA A 108 -8.22 -9.55 -2.11
CA ALA A 108 -7.98 -9.02 -3.44
C ALA A 108 -7.85 -7.48 -3.43
N VAL A 109 -8.62 -6.79 -2.58
CA VAL A 109 -8.45 -5.35 -2.38
C VAL A 109 -7.10 -5.04 -1.72
N SER A 110 -6.65 -5.84 -0.76
CA SER A 110 -5.32 -5.71 -0.14
C SER A 110 -4.19 -5.91 -1.15
N ALA A 111 -4.33 -6.84 -2.10
CA ALA A 111 -3.34 -7.06 -3.16
C ALA A 111 -3.11 -5.80 -4.03
N VAL A 112 -4.14 -4.96 -4.22
CA VAL A 112 -3.98 -3.66 -4.90
C VAL A 112 -3.02 -2.75 -4.15
N LEU A 113 -3.08 -2.73 -2.81
CA LEU A 113 -2.13 -1.95 -1.99
C LEU A 113 -0.69 -2.46 -2.15
N GLY A 114 -0.50 -3.78 -2.28
CA GLY A 114 0.79 -4.39 -2.57
C GLY A 114 1.35 -3.95 -3.92
N LEU A 115 0.53 -4.01 -4.98
CA LEU A 115 0.93 -3.56 -6.32
C LEU A 115 1.33 -2.08 -6.33
N LEU A 116 0.58 -1.22 -5.64
CA LEU A 116 0.93 0.21 -5.56
C LEU A 116 2.24 0.44 -4.82
N GLU A 117 2.58 -0.38 -3.82
CA GLU A 117 3.88 -0.31 -3.16
C GLU A 117 5.02 -0.72 -4.09
N ASP A 118 4.85 -1.80 -4.85
CA ASP A 118 5.83 -2.27 -5.83
C ASP A 118 6.12 -1.17 -6.86
N TYR A 119 5.06 -0.55 -7.42
CA TYR A 119 5.20 0.60 -8.32
C TYR A 119 5.95 1.77 -7.68
N ALA A 120 5.67 2.08 -6.40
CA ALA A 120 6.38 3.13 -5.68
C ALA A 120 7.88 2.79 -5.52
N ASN A 121 8.21 1.53 -5.22
CA ASN A 121 9.58 1.05 -5.05
C ASN A 121 10.38 1.05 -6.36
N GLU A 122 9.77 0.62 -7.46
CA GLU A 122 10.37 0.67 -8.79
C GLU A 122 10.67 2.11 -9.22
N SER A 123 9.73 3.03 -8.99
CA SER A 123 9.91 4.45 -9.33
C SER A 123 11.14 5.06 -8.66
N VAL A 124 11.38 4.74 -7.38
CA VAL A 124 12.58 5.18 -6.65
C VAL A 124 13.85 4.52 -7.18
N THR A 125 13.79 3.25 -7.55
CA THR A 125 14.95 2.49 -8.06
C THR A 125 15.38 3.03 -9.42
N ASN A 126 14.42 3.23 -10.33
CA ASN A 126 14.66 3.80 -11.65
C ASN A 126 15.27 5.21 -11.57
N LEU A 127 14.82 6.06 -10.64
CA LEU A 127 15.41 7.38 -10.38
C LEU A 127 16.87 7.29 -9.92
N LYS A 128 17.20 6.35 -9.02
CA LYS A 128 18.58 6.15 -8.55
C LYS A 128 19.50 5.70 -9.69
N GLU A 129 19.04 4.78 -10.53
CA GLU A 129 19.81 4.30 -11.67
C GLU A 129 20.03 5.38 -12.74
N GLN A 130 19.00 6.17 -13.05
CA GLN A 130 19.12 7.30 -13.97
C GLN A 130 20.12 8.35 -13.45
N LYS A 131 20.06 8.70 -12.15
CA LYS A 131 21.04 9.60 -11.53
C LYS A 131 22.47 9.05 -11.57
N LYS A 132 22.64 7.74 -11.36
CA LYS A 132 23.94 7.07 -11.48
C LYS A 132 24.48 7.12 -12.91
N LYS A 133 23.65 6.82 -13.92
CA LYS A 133 24.03 6.92 -15.35
C LYS A 133 24.36 8.34 -15.76
N ALA A 134 23.57 9.33 -15.36
CA ALA A 134 23.82 10.75 -15.63
C ALA A 134 25.15 11.23 -15.01
N LYS A 135 25.45 10.80 -13.77
CA LYS A 135 26.72 11.09 -13.11
C LYS A 135 27.90 10.48 -13.88
N LEU A 136 27.81 9.22 -14.28
CA LEU A 136 28.84 8.53 -15.08
C LEU A 136 29.05 9.15 -16.47
N ALA A 137 27.98 9.60 -17.14
CA ALA A 137 28.07 10.30 -18.42
C ALA A 137 28.79 11.65 -18.31
N LYS A 138 28.52 12.42 -17.24
CA LYS A 138 29.25 13.67 -16.94
C LYS A 138 30.76 13.42 -16.74
N PHE A 139 31.14 12.31 -16.10
CA PHE A 139 32.56 11.95 -15.95
C PHE A 139 33.24 11.51 -17.25
N LYS A 140 32.52 10.85 -18.17
CA LYS A 140 33.09 10.43 -19.47
C LYS A 140 33.30 11.59 -20.45
N ASN A 141 32.51 12.65 -20.37
CA ASN A 141 32.63 13.82 -21.25
C ASN A 141 33.66 14.86 -20.78
N HIS A 142 34.33 14.62 -19.65
CA HIS A 142 35.37 15.51 -19.09
C HIS A 142 36.80 14.94 -19.25
N HIS A 143 36.98 13.93 -20.10
CA HIS A 143 38.28 13.39 -20.52
C HIS A 143 38.49 13.55 -22.01
#